data_AF-A0A928H0W2-F1
#
_entry.id   AF-A0A928H0W2-F1
#
_cell.length_a   1.000
_cell.length_b   1.000
_cell.length_c   1.000
_cell.angle_alpha   90.00
_cell.angle_beta   90.00
_cell.angle_gamma   90.00
#
_symmetry.space_group_name_H-M   'P 1'
#
loop_
_entity.id
_entity.type
_entity.pdbx_description
1 polymer ?
#
loop_
_entity_poly.entity_id
_entity_poly.type
_entity_poly.pdbx_seq_one_letter_code
_entity_poly.pdbx_strand_id
1 'polypeptide(L)'
;MYAMMELARKWHKGQFRKAPKDEIPPPYIVHPEAVVKNLLDWGEPEDSEAVAIAWGHDLLEDTKVSEAEILAASNETVLNGIRQLTRPDGTEKRQYLLNVARNGTRDILLVKISDRIQNSRDFVKCSGALRAFRYLHDADCIFEAVRKYSSDPVLGKAVSAWIRLDMRLREPARHDAIRGCLLGGAVGDALGSECGLITADTQLTLFTAEGVLRAETRNNEKGICDPVAVMRYAYLRWLKTQDGAVRENNFREALNSGWLIREKKLYADGSPEKDLISALENSREGERVRNDCKGCGAMARMAPAGLFLEPRTAYDYGCRFASITHGHPTAVTSAGAFAMLIAELLSGKPLDDALDQVMAHLEDQPDARETRAALEKARTTENMSEFEECQSADEVLAVGVFCALKHSWNFTKGVLLAAYLGGSAGSVAGSIIGVINGRSSIPAPWISSLRERRIVSRIADDLWKRFEYGPEGHVTDEWWEKYPGF
;
A
#
# COMPACT_ATOMS: atom_id res chain seq x y z
N MET A 1 -0.31 -37.93 -20.11
CA MET A 1 -1.16 -37.31 -19.07
C MET A 1 -1.30 -38.18 -17.81
N TYR A 2 -1.98 -39.34 -17.84
CA TYR A 2 -2.32 -40.12 -16.62
C TYR A 2 -1.11 -40.45 -15.72
N ALA A 3 0.03 -40.79 -16.33
CA ALA A 3 1.27 -41.06 -15.59
C ALA A 3 1.80 -39.83 -14.80
N MET A 4 1.68 -38.62 -15.35
CA MET A 4 2.09 -37.39 -14.64
C MET A 4 1.16 -37.07 -13.47
N MET A 5 -0.14 -37.27 -13.63
CA MET A 5 -1.10 -37.13 -12.52
C MET A 5 -0.77 -38.09 -11.36
N GLU A 6 -0.54 -39.37 -11.67
CA GLU A 6 -0.18 -40.36 -10.65
C GLU A 6 1.17 -40.04 -9.98
N LEU A 7 2.14 -39.55 -10.75
CA LEU A 7 3.43 -39.10 -10.22
C LEU A 7 3.24 -37.93 -9.24
N ALA A 8 2.43 -36.93 -9.60
CA ALA A 8 2.10 -35.81 -8.72
C ALA A 8 1.39 -36.26 -7.44
N ARG A 9 0.37 -37.13 -7.55
CA ARG A 9 -0.34 -37.73 -6.41
C ARG A 9 0.61 -38.47 -5.46
N LYS A 10 1.54 -39.24 -6.02
CA LYS A 10 2.56 -39.99 -5.26
C LYS A 10 3.46 -39.06 -4.47
N TRP A 11 4.04 -38.05 -5.12
CA TRP A 11 5.09 -37.21 -4.53
C TRP A 11 4.56 -36.11 -3.61
N HIS A 12 3.37 -35.58 -3.85
CA HIS A 12 2.71 -34.63 -2.95
C HIS A 12 1.92 -35.32 -1.81
N LYS A 13 1.96 -36.66 -1.70
CA LYS A 13 1.27 -37.39 -0.64
C LYS A 13 1.79 -36.96 0.74
N GLY A 14 0.88 -36.53 1.61
CA GLY A 14 1.21 -36.06 2.96
C GLY A 14 1.66 -34.61 3.04
N GLN A 15 1.70 -33.89 1.91
CA GLN A 15 1.84 -32.44 1.89
C GLN A 15 0.45 -31.78 1.93
N PHE A 16 0.39 -30.55 2.46
CA PHE A 16 -0.85 -29.81 2.65
C PHE A 16 -0.69 -28.35 2.23
N ARG A 17 -1.75 -27.74 1.69
CA ARG A 17 -1.79 -26.30 1.41
C ARG A 17 -1.94 -25.51 2.71
N LYS A 18 -1.68 -24.20 2.66
CA LYS A 18 -2.06 -23.30 3.76
C LYS A 18 -3.58 -23.21 3.86
N ALA A 19 -4.09 -23.14 5.07
CA ALA A 19 -5.50 -22.88 5.37
C ALA A 19 -5.64 -21.78 6.43
N PRO A 20 -6.82 -21.16 6.56
CA PRO A 20 -7.16 -20.32 7.69
C PRO A 20 -6.91 -21.03 9.03
N LYS A 21 -6.68 -20.25 10.11
CA LYS A 21 -6.30 -20.79 11.43
C LYS A 21 -7.29 -21.83 12.00
N ASP A 22 -8.55 -21.77 11.61
CA ASP A 22 -9.63 -22.58 12.14
C ASP A 22 -10.14 -23.64 11.15
N GLU A 23 -9.40 -23.88 10.06
CA GLU A 23 -9.77 -24.84 9.01
C GLU A 23 -8.71 -25.95 8.86
N ILE A 24 -9.16 -27.14 8.44
CA ILE A 24 -8.26 -28.26 8.15
C ILE A 24 -7.55 -27.98 6.81
N PRO A 25 -6.21 -27.97 6.78
CA PRO A 25 -5.43 -27.84 5.54
C PRO A 25 -5.82 -28.88 4.49
N PRO A 26 -6.18 -28.48 3.25
CA PRO A 26 -6.44 -29.45 2.20
C PRO A 26 -5.13 -30.09 1.71
N PRO A 27 -5.16 -31.34 1.22
CA PRO A 27 -3.98 -31.99 0.63
C PRO A 27 -3.37 -31.18 -0.50
N TYR A 28 -2.04 -31.16 -0.64
CA TYR A 28 -1.37 -30.30 -1.63
C TYR A 28 -1.81 -30.58 -3.08
N ILE A 29 -2.11 -31.84 -3.40
CA ILE A 29 -2.50 -32.27 -4.74
C ILE A 29 -3.71 -31.52 -5.33
N VAL A 30 -4.56 -30.92 -4.49
CA VAL A 30 -5.69 -30.10 -4.96
C VAL A 30 -5.23 -28.85 -5.72
N HIS A 31 -3.99 -28.38 -5.51
CA HIS A 31 -3.44 -27.24 -6.24
C HIS A 31 -3.07 -27.59 -7.69
N PRO A 32 -2.21 -28.59 -7.98
CA PRO A 32 -2.01 -29.06 -9.35
C PRO A 32 -3.32 -29.44 -10.06
N GLU A 33 -4.26 -30.09 -9.36
CA GLU A 33 -5.62 -30.37 -9.88
C GLU A 33 -6.34 -29.10 -10.33
N ALA A 34 -6.32 -28.04 -9.52
CA ALA A 34 -6.97 -26.77 -9.85
C ALA A 34 -6.25 -26.03 -11.00
N VAL A 35 -4.93 -26.10 -11.06
CA VAL A 35 -4.13 -25.53 -12.17
C VAL A 35 -4.51 -26.21 -13.48
N VAL A 36 -4.55 -27.55 -13.51
CA VAL A 36 -4.98 -28.35 -14.66
C VAL A 36 -6.44 -28.04 -15.03
N LYS A 37 -7.33 -27.97 -14.04
CA LYS A 37 -8.74 -27.67 -14.28
C LYS A 37 -8.92 -26.32 -15.01
N ASN A 38 -8.20 -25.27 -14.61
CA ASN A 38 -8.26 -23.99 -15.31
C ASN A 38 -7.86 -24.14 -16.79
N LEU A 39 -6.79 -24.89 -17.10
CA LEU A 39 -6.33 -25.12 -18.47
C LEU A 39 -7.43 -25.79 -19.30
N LEU A 40 -8.03 -26.87 -18.78
CA LEU A 40 -9.12 -27.58 -19.44
C LEU A 40 -10.37 -26.70 -19.62
N ASP A 41 -10.74 -25.93 -18.61
CA ASP A 41 -11.85 -24.95 -18.69
C ASP A 41 -11.59 -23.87 -19.76
N TRP A 42 -10.32 -23.55 -20.03
CA TRP A 42 -9.92 -22.63 -21.09
C TRP A 42 -9.88 -23.31 -22.48
N GLY A 43 -10.05 -24.63 -22.54
CA GLY A 43 -10.11 -25.40 -23.78
C GLY A 43 -8.76 -25.98 -24.22
N GLU A 44 -7.83 -26.10 -23.29
CA GLU A 44 -6.60 -26.85 -23.53
C GLU A 44 -6.91 -28.35 -23.68
N PRO A 45 -6.34 -29.05 -24.69
CA PRO A 45 -6.54 -30.50 -24.84
C PRO A 45 -5.97 -31.28 -23.63
N GLU A 46 -6.71 -32.28 -23.17
CA GLU A 46 -6.31 -33.10 -22.01
C GLU A 46 -4.96 -33.82 -22.22
N ASP A 47 -4.66 -34.23 -23.44
CA ASP A 47 -3.44 -34.93 -23.81
C ASP A 47 -2.25 -34.00 -24.12
N SER A 48 -2.40 -32.68 -23.96
CA SER A 48 -1.36 -31.71 -24.28
C SER A 48 -0.18 -31.74 -23.31
N GLU A 49 0.97 -31.28 -23.80
CA GLU A 49 2.17 -31.10 -22.97
C GLU A 49 1.94 -30.05 -21.87
N ALA A 50 1.14 -29.01 -22.12
CA ALA A 50 0.76 -28.02 -21.11
C ALA A 50 0.06 -28.65 -19.90
N VAL A 51 -0.87 -29.59 -20.13
CA VAL A 51 -1.56 -30.31 -19.05
C VAL A 51 -0.59 -31.20 -18.28
N ALA A 52 0.33 -31.88 -18.96
CA ALA A 52 1.36 -32.67 -18.31
C ALA A 52 2.33 -31.82 -17.46
N ILE A 53 2.74 -30.65 -17.97
CA ILE A 53 3.54 -29.66 -17.23
C ILE A 53 2.76 -29.14 -16.02
N ALA A 54 1.47 -28.83 -16.17
CA ALA A 54 0.62 -28.36 -15.07
C ALA A 54 0.53 -29.36 -13.90
N TRP A 55 0.44 -30.66 -14.19
CA TRP A 55 0.51 -31.68 -13.14
C TRP A 55 1.84 -31.69 -12.39
N GLY A 56 2.94 -31.38 -13.08
CA GLY A 56 4.29 -31.47 -12.54
C GLY A 56 4.94 -30.14 -12.16
N HIS A 57 4.27 -29.00 -12.26
CA HIS A 57 4.93 -27.68 -12.20
C HIS A 57 5.68 -27.40 -10.88
N ASP A 58 5.20 -27.95 -9.76
CA ASP A 58 5.80 -27.81 -8.43
C ASP A 58 6.64 -29.03 -8.01
N LEU A 59 6.75 -30.06 -8.84
CA LEU A 59 7.37 -31.33 -8.45
C LEU A 59 8.84 -31.18 -8.08
N LEU A 60 9.62 -30.44 -8.87
CA LEU A 60 11.03 -30.20 -8.60
C LEU A 60 11.26 -29.14 -7.50
N GLU A 61 10.28 -28.26 -7.24
CA GLU A 61 10.40 -27.20 -6.22
C GLU A 61 10.03 -27.72 -4.82
N ASP A 62 8.96 -28.50 -4.70
CA ASP A 62 8.35 -28.86 -3.42
C ASP A 62 8.55 -30.33 -3.01
N THR A 63 9.20 -31.16 -3.85
CA THR A 63 9.36 -32.59 -3.58
C THR A 63 10.79 -33.07 -3.82
N LYS A 64 11.03 -34.39 -3.66
CA LYS A 64 12.35 -35.03 -3.93
C LYS A 64 12.33 -35.92 -5.16
N VAL A 65 11.34 -35.75 -6.04
CA VAL A 65 11.26 -36.48 -7.30
C VAL A 65 12.49 -36.24 -8.16
N SER A 66 12.96 -37.30 -8.83
CA SER A 66 14.06 -37.19 -9.78
C SER A 66 13.57 -36.76 -11.17
N GLU A 67 14.41 -36.05 -11.90
CA GLU A 67 14.13 -35.71 -13.32
C GLU A 67 13.92 -36.97 -14.17
N ALA A 68 14.62 -38.07 -13.84
CA ALA A 68 14.44 -39.37 -14.50
C ALA A 68 13.04 -39.95 -14.30
N GLU A 69 12.43 -39.78 -13.12
CA GLU A 69 11.04 -40.18 -12.87
C GLU A 69 10.05 -39.32 -13.67
N ILE A 70 10.28 -38.01 -13.78
CA ILE A 70 9.45 -37.12 -14.61
C ILE A 70 9.56 -37.53 -16.08
N LEU A 71 10.77 -37.77 -16.58
CA LEU A 71 10.99 -38.21 -17.96
C LEU A 71 10.31 -39.54 -18.25
N ALA A 72 10.39 -40.50 -17.32
CA ALA A 72 9.73 -41.80 -17.45
C ALA A 72 8.20 -41.70 -17.44
N ALA A 73 7.63 -40.71 -16.76
CA ALA A 73 6.18 -40.44 -16.73
C ALA A 73 5.70 -39.55 -17.89
N SER A 74 6.61 -38.97 -18.68
CA SER A 74 6.30 -37.98 -19.72
C SER A 74 7.29 -38.01 -20.90
N ASN A 75 7.91 -36.87 -21.22
CA ASN A 75 8.87 -36.68 -22.31
C ASN A 75 9.82 -35.49 -21.99
N GLU A 76 10.80 -35.27 -22.87
CA GLU A 76 11.82 -34.22 -22.68
C GLU A 76 11.23 -32.80 -22.69
N THR A 77 10.18 -32.55 -23.48
CA THR A 77 9.51 -31.24 -23.53
C THR A 77 8.85 -30.91 -22.19
N VAL A 78 8.13 -31.87 -21.60
CA VAL A 78 7.45 -31.72 -20.30
C VAL A 78 8.47 -31.51 -19.18
N LEU A 79 9.55 -32.30 -19.14
CA LEU A 79 10.61 -32.12 -18.16
C LEU A 79 11.24 -30.73 -18.25
N ASN A 80 11.54 -30.25 -19.46
CA ASN A 80 12.11 -28.92 -19.66
C ASN A 80 11.12 -27.80 -19.30
N GLY A 81 9.82 -28.00 -19.55
CA GLY A 81 8.78 -27.09 -19.10
C GLY A 81 8.72 -26.97 -17.57
N ILE A 82 8.78 -28.10 -16.86
CA ILE A 82 8.79 -28.12 -15.39
C ILE A 82 10.06 -27.45 -14.85
N ARG A 83 11.24 -27.76 -15.40
CA ARG A 83 12.51 -27.11 -15.02
C ARG A 83 12.44 -25.58 -15.13
N GLN A 84 11.83 -25.05 -16.20
CA GLN A 84 11.68 -23.60 -16.36
C GLN A 84 10.70 -22.98 -15.36
N LEU A 85 9.72 -23.74 -14.90
CA LEU A 85 8.76 -23.31 -13.88
C LEU A 85 9.30 -23.45 -12.45
N THR A 86 10.38 -24.21 -12.24
CA THR A 86 11.06 -24.33 -10.95
C THR A 86 11.99 -23.14 -10.73
N ARG A 87 11.81 -22.43 -9.63
CA ARG A 87 12.73 -21.32 -9.28
C ARG A 87 14.05 -21.87 -8.75
N PRO A 88 15.21 -21.54 -9.37
CA PRO A 88 16.50 -22.01 -8.86
C PRO A 88 16.83 -21.41 -7.49
N ASP A 89 17.48 -22.20 -6.65
CA ASP A 89 17.95 -21.77 -5.34
C ASP A 89 18.83 -20.50 -5.44
N GLY A 90 18.62 -19.57 -4.53
CA GLY A 90 19.35 -18.29 -4.48
C GLY A 90 18.95 -17.26 -5.54
N THR A 91 18.03 -17.58 -6.46
CA THR A 91 17.57 -16.61 -7.47
C THR A 91 16.46 -15.71 -6.92
N GLU A 92 16.59 -14.40 -7.17
CA GLU A 92 15.56 -13.44 -6.80
C GLU A 92 14.25 -13.72 -7.55
N LYS A 93 13.12 -13.66 -6.84
CA LYS A 93 11.79 -13.99 -7.39
C LYS A 93 11.45 -13.15 -8.64
N ARG A 94 11.76 -11.84 -8.62
CA ARG A 94 11.49 -10.95 -9.76
C ARG A 94 12.28 -11.36 -11.00
N GLN A 95 13.57 -11.65 -10.83
CA GLN A 95 14.42 -12.09 -11.92
C GLN A 95 13.95 -13.43 -12.52
N TYR A 96 13.49 -14.37 -11.67
CA TYR A 96 12.89 -15.61 -12.12
C TYR A 96 11.61 -15.37 -12.96
N LEU A 97 10.68 -14.53 -12.50
CA LEU A 97 9.46 -14.23 -13.25
C LEU A 97 9.75 -13.54 -14.59
N LEU A 98 10.72 -12.62 -14.62
CA LEU A 98 11.18 -11.99 -15.86
C LEU A 98 11.80 -12.99 -16.82
N ASN A 99 12.53 -13.99 -16.33
CA ASN A 99 13.09 -15.05 -17.15
C ASN A 99 11.98 -15.91 -17.78
N VAL A 100 10.98 -16.33 -16.98
CA VAL A 100 9.82 -17.07 -17.49
C VAL A 100 9.04 -16.24 -18.51
N ALA A 101 8.81 -14.95 -18.24
CA ALA A 101 8.11 -14.04 -19.15
C ALA A 101 8.83 -13.87 -20.51
N ARG A 102 10.16 -13.88 -20.51
CA ARG A 102 10.98 -13.68 -21.72
C ARG A 102 11.15 -14.96 -22.54
N ASN A 103 11.39 -16.08 -21.86
CA ASN A 103 11.86 -17.32 -22.49
C ASN A 103 10.82 -18.45 -22.49
N GLY A 104 9.71 -18.29 -21.74
CA GLY A 104 8.67 -19.30 -21.65
C GLY A 104 7.94 -19.50 -22.98
N THR A 105 7.73 -20.76 -23.34
CA THR A 105 6.85 -21.15 -24.45
C THR A 105 5.39 -20.84 -24.12
N ARG A 106 4.52 -20.95 -25.13
CA ARG A 106 3.07 -20.84 -24.99
C ARG A 106 2.53 -21.66 -23.80
N ASP A 107 2.97 -22.92 -23.68
CA ASP A 107 2.50 -23.84 -22.64
C ASP A 107 3.01 -23.48 -21.25
N ILE A 108 4.28 -23.08 -21.15
CA ILE A 108 4.89 -22.64 -19.88
C ILE A 108 4.17 -21.39 -19.35
N LEU A 109 3.90 -20.43 -20.23
CA LEU A 109 3.17 -19.21 -19.88
C LEU A 109 1.72 -19.51 -19.47
N LEU A 110 1.05 -20.45 -20.15
CA LEU A 110 -0.30 -20.92 -19.81
C LEU A 110 -0.35 -21.57 -18.41
N VAL A 111 0.62 -22.42 -18.10
CA VAL A 111 0.71 -23.04 -16.77
C VAL A 111 1.01 -21.98 -15.72
N LYS A 112 1.96 -21.06 -15.98
CA LYS A 112 2.32 -20.05 -14.99
C LYS A 112 1.18 -19.09 -14.68
N ILE A 113 0.41 -18.67 -15.68
CA ILE A 113 -0.74 -17.78 -15.44
C ILE A 113 -1.83 -18.49 -14.61
N SER A 114 -2.04 -19.80 -14.84
CA SER A 114 -2.97 -20.63 -14.05
C SER A 114 -2.51 -20.80 -12.60
N ASP A 115 -1.23 -21.13 -12.39
CA ASP A 115 -0.59 -21.22 -11.07
C ASP A 115 -0.77 -19.90 -10.28
N ARG A 116 -0.49 -18.76 -10.92
CA ARG A 116 -0.66 -17.43 -10.30
C ARG A 116 -2.10 -17.14 -9.90
N ILE A 117 -3.06 -17.41 -10.77
CA ILE A 117 -4.49 -17.24 -10.48
C ILE A 117 -4.89 -18.11 -9.29
N GLN A 118 -4.43 -19.36 -9.25
CA GLN A 118 -4.81 -20.29 -8.19
C GLN A 118 -4.19 -19.90 -6.84
N ASN A 119 -2.90 -19.55 -6.82
CA ASN A 119 -2.23 -19.06 -5.61
C ASN A 119 -2.87 -17.76 -5.10
N SER A 120 -3.25 -16.82 -5.98
CA SER A 120 -3.98 -15.62 -5.58
C SER A 120 -5.34 -15.95 -4.96
N ARG A 121 -6.10 -16.93 -5.50
CA ARG A 121 -7.35 -17.39 -4.88
C ARG A 121 -7.15 -17.97 -3.48
N ASP A 122 -6.06 -18.69 -3.27
CA ASP A 122 -5.72 -19.23 -1.95
C ASP A 122 -5.32 -18.11 -0.98
N PHE A 123 -4.58 -17.10 -1.44
CA PHE A 123 -4.27 -15.93 -0.61
C PHE A 123 -5.53 -15.16 -0.19
N VAL A 124 -6.57 -15.07 -1.02
CA VAL A 124 -7.83 -14.44 -0.60
C VAL A 124 -8.39 -15.10 0.66
N LYS A 125 -8.36 -16.43 0.70
CA LYS A 125 -8.88 -17.22 1.84
C LYS A 125 -7.98 -17.11 3.07
N CYS A 126 -6.66 -17.24 2.87
CA CYS A 126 -5.72 -17.42 3.98
C CYS A 126 -5.11 -16.11 4.50
N SER A 127 -5.07 -15.06 3.68
CA SER A 127 -4.31 -13.83 3.96
C SER A 127 -5.01 -12.54 3.52
N GLY A 128 -6.17 -12.62 2.87
CA GLY A 128 -6.96 -11.48 2.43
C GLY A 128 -6.65 -11.00 1.01
N ALA A 129 -7.54 -10.13 0.52
CA ALA A 129 -7.52 -9.65 -0.87
C ALA A 129 -6.27 -8.84 -1.22
N LEU A 130 -5.72 -8.04 -0.30
CA LEU A 130 -4.53 -7.25 -0.58
C LEU A 130 -3.29 -8.11 -0.84
N ARG A 131 -3.07 -9.16 -0.03
CA ARG A 131 -1.98 -10.11 -0.27
C ARG A 131 -2.16 -10.83 -1.60
N ALA A 132 -3.39 -11.24 -1.93
CA ALA A 132 -3.71 -11.85 -3.21
C ALA A 132 -3.49 -10.91 -4.40
N PHE A 133 -3.85 -9.64 -4.26
CA PHE A 133 -3.69 -8.59 -5.26
C PHE A 133 -2.21 -8.32 -5.54
N ARG A 134 -1.40 -8.09 -4.50
CA ARG A 134 0.06 -7.91 -4.64
C ARG A 134 0.72 -9.15 -5.24
N TYR A 135 0.33 -10.33 -4.76
CA TYR A 135 0.83 -11.57 -5.36
C TYR A 135 0.38 -11.70 -6.82
N LEU A 136 -0.78 -11.22 -7.24
CA LEU A 136 -1.13 -11.24 -8.67
C LEU A 136 -0.18 -10.32 -9.47
N HIS A 137 -0.06 -9.07 -9.05
CA HIS A 137 0.72 -8.02 -9.72
C HIS A 137 2.24 -8.20 -9.70
N ASP A 138 2.79 -8.94 -8.73
CA ASP A 138 4.19 -9.41 -8.75
C ASP A 138 4.56 -10.12 -10.07
N ALA A 139 3.57 -10.66 -10.80
CA ALA A 139 3.75 -11.37 -12.06
C ALA A 139 3.13 -10.64 -13.27
N ASP A 140 3.00 -9.31 -13.23
CA ASP A 140 2.51 -8.52 -14.38
C ASP A 140 3.35 -8.74 -15.65
N CYS A 141 4.65 -9.02 -15.50
CA CYS A 141 5.49 -9.40 -16.65
C CYS A 141 5.02 -10.68 -17.36
N ILE A 142 4.46 -11.63 -16.63
CA ILE A 142 3.87 -12.86 -17.20
C ILE A 142 2.58 -12.51 -17.94
N PHE A 143 1.73 -11.67 -17.34
CA PHE A 143 0.51 -11.20 -17.98
C PHE A 143 0.80 -10.49 -19.31
N GLU A 144 1.77 -9.57 -19.33
CA GLU A 144 2.20 -8.88 -20.55
C GLU A 144 2.85 -9.81 -21.57
N ALA A 145 3.59 -10.83 -21.14
CA ALA A 145 4.13 -11.85 -22.04
C ALA A 145 3.02 -12.68 -22.70
N VAL A 146 2.00 -13.08 -21.95
CA VAL A 146 0.85 -13.84 -22.46
C VAL A 146 0.05 -13.03 -23.48
N ARG A 147 -0.13 -11.71 -23.26
CA ARG A 147 -0.87 -10.84 -24.18
C ARG A 147 -0.31 -10.78 -25.60
N LYS A 148 0.98 -11.11 -25.78
CA LYS A 148 1.62 -11.20 -27.11
C LYS A 148 1.02 -12.32 -27.96
N TYR A 149 0.46 -13.36 -27.35
CA TYR A 149 -0.26 -14.45 -28.01
C TYR A 149 -1.73 -14.09 -28.26
N SER A 150 -1.98 -12.89 -28.79
CA SER A 150 -3.32 -12.32 -28.93
C SER A 150 -4.29 -13.13 -29.82
N SER A 151 -3.76 -14.04 -30.66
CA SER A 151 -4.54 -14.94 -31.50
C SER A 151 -4.84 -16.32 -30.88
N ASP A 152 -4.22 -16.67 -29.74
CA ASP A 152 -4.44 -17.96 -29.07
C ASP A 152 -5.73 -17.91 -28.24
N PRO A 153 -6.76 -18.72 -28.56
CA PRO A 153 -8.05 -18.66 -27.88
C PRO A 153 -8.01 -19.15 -26.42
N VAL A 154 -7.09 -20.05 -26.07
CA VAL A 154 -6.93 -20.57 -24.70
C VAL A 154 -6.24 -19.52 -23.83
N LEU A 155 -5.14 -18.92 -24.31
CA LEU A 155 -4.48 -17.83 -23.59
C LEU A 155 -5.38 -16.59 -23.48
N GLY A 156 -6.21 -16.31 -24.48
CA GLY A 156 -7.23 -15.24 -24.40
C GLY A 156 -8.21 -15.45 -23.23
N LYS A 157 -8.63 -16.69 -22.97
CA LYS A 157 -9.47 -17.02 -21.80
C LYS A 157 -8.69 -16.95 -20.48
N ALA A 158 -7.41 -17.33 -20.47
CA ALA A 158 -6.54 -17.20 -19.32
C ALA A 158 -6.35 -15.72 -18.90
N VAL A 159 -6.06 -14.85 -19.88
CA VAL A 159 -6.00 -13.38 -19.70
C VAL A 159 -7.32 -12.84 -19.16
N SER A 160 -8.45 -13.29 -19.72
CA SER A 160 -9.77 -12.90 -19.24
C SER A 160 -10.02 -13.34 -17.79
N ALA A 161 -9.51 -14.51 -17.39
CA ALA A 161 -9.60 -14.99 -16.01
C ALA A 161 -8.75 -14.17 -15.04
N TRP A 162 -7.55 -13.75 -15.47
CA TRP A 162 -6.70 -12.83 -14.72
C TRP A 162 -7.40 -11.49 -14.50
N ILE A 163 -7.90 -10.85 -15.57
CA ILE A 163 -8.59 -9.54 -15.50
C ILE A 163 -9.81 -9.62 -14.57
N ARG A 164 -10.61 -10.69 -14.66
CA ARG A 164 -11.75 -10.89 -13.75
C ARG A 164 -11.32 -11.03 -12.29
N LEU A 165 -10.20 -11.71 -12.02
CA LEU A 165 -9.68 -11.84 -10.67
C LEU A 165 -9.16 -10.50 -10.16
N ASP A 166 -8.35 -9.80 -10.96
CA ASP A 166 -7.84 -8.45 -10.66
C ASP A 166 -8.99 -7.49 -10.28
N MET A 167 -10.02 -7.39 -11.12
CA MET A 167 -11.21 -6.57 -10.85
C MET A 167 -11.90 -6.91 -9.53
N ARG A 168 -11.96 -8.20 -9.16
CA ARG A 168 -12.55 -8.64 -7.87
C ARG A 168 -11.68 -8.32 -6.67
N LEU A 169 -10.36 -8.22 -6.86
CA LEU A 169 -9.40 -7.98 -5.79
C LEU A 169 -9.18 -6.50 -5.51
N ARG A 170 -9.28 -5.64 -6.53
CA ARG A 170 -8.94 -4.20 -6.44
C ARG A 170 -9.61 -3.49 -5.27
N GLU A 171 -10.94 -3.50 -5.19
CA GLU A 171 -11.65 -2.72 -4.17
C GLU A 171 -11.35 -3.21 -2.74
N PRO A 172 -11.49 -4.51 -2.39
CA PRO A 172 -11.12 -4.98 -1.06
C PRO A 172 -9.64 -4.79 -0.71
N ALA A 173 -8.74 -4.93 -1.70
CA ALA A 173 -7.30 -4.70 -1.51
C ALA A 173 -7.01 -3.23 -1.19
N ARG A 174 -7.60 -2.31 -1.96
CA ARG A 174 -7.48 -0.85 -1.75
C ARG A 174 -8.00 -0.46 -0.37
N HIS A 175 -9.15 -1.00 0.04
CA HIS A 175 -9.73 -0.74 1.37
C HIS A 175 -8.81 -1.21 2.50
N ASP A 176 -8.29 -2.44 2.42
CA ASP A 176 -7.38 -2.99 3.43
C ASP A 176 -6.06 -2.21 3.49
N ALA A 177 -5.54 -1.76 2.34
CA ALA A 177 -4.35 -0.93 2.25
C ALA A 177 -4.54 0.46 2.91
N ILE A 178 -5.66 1.13 2.65
CA ILE A 178 -6.00 2.43 3.28
C ILE A 178 -6.10 2.28 4.80
N ARG A 179 -6.78 1.24 5.29
CA ARG A 179 -6.86 0.94 6.73
C ARG A 179 -5.49 0.63 7.31
N GLY A 180 -4.69 -0.18 6.62
CA GLY A 180 -3.34 -0.54 6.99
C GLY A 180 -2.44 0.70 7.12
N CYS A 181 -2.52 1.62 6.16
CA CYS A 181 -1.78 2.87 6.16
C CYS A 181 -2.08 3.72 7.40
N LEU A 182 -3.34 4.10 7.60
CA LEU A 182 -3.69 5.02 8.69
C LEU A 182 -3.56 4.38 10.08
N LEU A 183 -3.98 3.13 10.25
CA LEU A 183 -3.79 2.44 11.53
C LEU A 183 -2.33 2.11 11.79
N GLY A 184 -1.56 1.79 10.74
CA GLY A 184 -0.13 1.54 10.83
C GLY A 184 0.62 2.78 11.28
N GLY A 185 0.32 3.93 10.67
CA GLY A 185 0.88 5.22 11.09
C GLY A 185 0.52 5.57 12.52
N ALA A 186 -0.75 5.50 12.90
CA ALA A 186 -1.18 5.78 14.26
C ALA A 186 -0.56 4.84 15.32
N VAL A 187 -0.38 3.55 14.99
CA VAL A 187 0.31 2.59 15.87
C VAL A 187 1.78 2.96 15.99
N GLY A 188 2.46 3.24 14.88
CA GLY A 188 3.87 3.60 14.89
C GLY A 188 4.15 4.89 15.64
N ASP A 189 3.31 5.90 15.45
CA ASP A 189 3.33 7.15 16.20
C ASP A 189 3.22 6.91 17.71
N ALA A 190 2.17 6.19 18.13
CA ALA A 190 1.97 5.89 19.54
C ALA A 190 3.13 5.08 20.15
N LEU A 191 3.70 4.11 19.41
CA LEU A 191 4.84 3.31 19.87
C LEU A 191 6.11 4.14 20.04
N GLY A 192 6.33 5.16 19.19
CA GLY A 192 7.51 6.03 19.25
C GLY A 192 7.33 7.27 20.14
N SER A 193 6.12 7.50 20.66
CA SER A 193 5.83 8.57 21.60
C SER A 193 6.29 8.23 23.02
N GLU A 194 6.69 9.23 23.81
CA GLU A 194 7.11 9.03 25.21
C GLU A 194 5.98 8.49 26.10
N CYS A 195 4.73 8.84 25.80
CA CYS A 195 3.57 8.52 26.62
C CYS A 195 2.73 7.33 26.11
N GLY A 196 3.13 6.73 24.98
CA GLY A 196 2.37 5.62 24.37
C GLY A 196 1.04 6.05 23.72
N LEU A 197 0.86 7.34 23.43
CA LEU A 197 -0.34 7.93 22.84
C LEU A 197 -0.02 8.54 21.48
N ILE A 198 -1.05 8.73 20.66
CA ILE A 198 -0.87 9.43 19.38
C ILE A 198 -0.41 10.88 19.62
N THR A 199 0.45 11.39 18.77
CA THR A 199 0.97 12.76 18.81
C THR A 199 0.19 13.68 17.88
N ALA A 200 0.62 14.94 17.80
CA ALA A 200 0.11 15.91 16.85
C ALA A 200 0.17 15.40 15.40
N ASP A 201 1.14 14.53 15.04
CA ASP A 201 1.28 13.99 13.69
C ASP A 201 0.07 13.15 13.27
N THR A 202 -0.37 12.21 14.11
CA THR A 202 -1.56 11.41 13.82
C THR A 202 -2.82 12.26 13.91
N GLN A 203 -2.93 13.16 14.88
CA GLN A 203 -4.09 14.06 14.96
C GLN A 203 -4.23 14.89 13.68
N LEU A 204 -3.14 15.53 13.24
CA LEU A 204 -3.10 16.30 12.00
C LEU A 204 -3.33 15.41 10.77
N THR A 205 -2.85 14.16 10.75
CA THR A 205 -3.17 13.19 9.70
C THR A 205 -4.68 13.01 9.55
N LEU A 206 -5.41 12.89 10.67
CA LEU A 206 -6.87 12.76 10.64
C LEU A 206 -7.54 14.04 10.09
N PHE A 207 -7.03 15.22 10.44
CA PHE A 207 -7.52 16.48 9.88
C PHE A 207 -7.11 16.69 8.42
N THR A 208 -5.96 16.18 7.96
CA THR A 208 -5.60 16.15 6.54
C THR A 208 -6.59 15.28 5.77
N ALA A 209 -6.92 14.10 6.30
CA ALA A 209 -7.92 13.22 5.70
C ALA A 209 -9.31 13.87 5.63
N GLU A 210 -9.72 14.56 6.69
CA GLU A 210 -10.96 15.33 6.66
C GLU A 210 -10.90 16.48 5.65
N GLY A 211 -9.78 17.18 5.54
CA GLY A 211 -9.56 18.27 4.60
C GLY A 211 -9.73 17.82 3.15
N VAL A 212 -9.14 16.68 2.76
CA VAL A 212 -9.32 16.14 1.39
C VAL A 212 -10.76 15.70 1.13
N LEU A 213 -11.44 15.07 2.11
CA LEU A 213 -12.85 14.66 1.97
C LEU A 213 -13.81 15.85 1.85
N ARG A 214 -13.55 16.93 2.60
CA ARG A 214 -14.32 18.18 2.49
C ARG A 214 -14.06 18.89 1.17
N ALA A 215 -12.81 18.90 0.69
CA ALA A 215 -12.47 19.49 -0.60
C ALA A 215 -13.19 18.75 -1.73
N GLU A 216 -13.24 17.41 -1.66
CA GLU A 216 -14.00 16.59 -2.60
C GLU A 216 -15.50 16.88 -2.53
N THR A 217 -16.06 16.94 -1.31
CA THR A 217 -17.49 17.25 -1.10
C THR A 217 -17.84 18.63 -1.66
N ARG A 218 -16.98 19.64 -1.43
CA ARG A 218 -17.12 20.99 -1.98
C ARG A 218 -17.11 20.97 -3.50
N ASN A 219 -16.15 20.26 -4.09
CA ASN A 219 -16.00 20.19 -5.54
C ASN A 219 -17.24 19.54 -6.19
N ASN A 220 -17.75 18.44 -5.64
CA ASN A 220 -18.90 17.73 -6.18
C ASN A 220 -20.21 18.52 -6.02
N GLU A 221 -20.43 19.20 -4.89
CA GLU A 221 -21.69 19.92 -4.64
C GLU A 221 -21.76 21.30 -5.31
N LYS A 222 -20.62 21.96 -5.51
CA LYS A 222 -20.58 23.37 -5.94
C LYS A 222 -19.79 23.61 -7.21
N GLY A 223 -19.04 22.62 -7.71
CA GLY A 223 -18.20 22.73 -8.91
C GLY A 223 -17.00 23.68 -8.79
N ILE A 224 -16.77 24.27 -7.61
CA ILE A 224 -15.69 25.23 -7.32
C ILE A 224 -15.08 24.90 -5.96
N CYS A 225 -13.77 24.60 -5.95
CA CYS A 225 -13.02 24.27 -4.74
C CYS A 225 -11.58 24.80 -4.84
N ASP A 226 -11.10 25.42 -3.76
CA ASP A 226 -9.66 25.58 -3.50
C ASP A 226 -9.25 24.58 -2.41
N PRO A 227 -8.65 23.43 -2.76
CA PRO A 227 -8.30 22.42 -1.78
C PRO A 227 -7.27 22.88 -0.75
N VAL A 228 -6.42 23.88 -1.07
CA VAL A 228 -5.43 24.40 -0.13
C VAL A 228 -6.10 25.26 0.94
N ALA A 229 -7.08 26.08 0.54
CA ALA A 229 -7.90 26.82 1.48
C ALA A 229 -8.68 25.86 2.39
N VAL A 230 -9.36 24.85 1.83
CA VAL A 230 -10.10 23.84 2.62
C VAL A 230 -9.17 23.11 3.60
N MET A 231 -7.96 22.73 3.14
CA MET A 231 -6.96 22.09 4.00
C MET A 231 -6.51 23.00 5.14
N ARG A 232 -6.29 24.28 4.87
CA ARG A 232 -5.96 25.27 5.90
C ARG A 232 -7.05 25.33 6.97
N TYR A 233 -8.32 25.38 6.59
CA TYR A 233 -9.42 25.33 7.56
C TYR A 233 -9.44 24.03 8.36
N ALA A 234 -9.07 22.89 7.76
CA ALA A 234 -8.93 21.64 8.51
C ALA A 234 -7.84 21.74 9.58
N TYR A 235 -6.69 22.35 9.28
CA TYR A 235 -5.64 22.59 10.27
C TYR A 235 -6.01 23.63 11.33
N LEU A 236 -6.78 24.67 10.99
CA LEU A 236 -7.30 25.61 11.99
C LEU A 236 -8.33 24.96 12.92
N ARG A 237 -9.10 24.00 12.41
CA ARG A 237 -9.98 23.16 13.23
C ARG A 237 -9.18 22.28 14.18
N TRP A 238 -8.08 21.69 13.74
CA TRP A 238 -7.15 21.02 14.64
C TRP A 238 -6.54 21.99 15.66
N LEU A 239 -6.05 23.16 15.26
CA LEU A 239 -5.46 24.15 16.17
C LEU A 239 -6.43 24.53 17.30
N LYS A 240 -7.72 24.65 16.97
CA LYS A 240 -8.77 24.90 17.96
C LYS A 240 -8.91 23.79 19.00
N THR A 241 -8.64 22.53 18.65
CA THR A 241 -8.64 21.42 19.62
C THR A 241 -7.48 21.52 20.62
N GLN A 242 -6.44 22.30 20.28
CA GLN A 242 -5.25 22.53 21.09
C GLN A 242 -5.30 23.89 21.82
N ASP A 243 -6.49 24.49 21.96
CA ASP A 243 -6.73 25.82 22.54
C ASP A 243 -5.94 26.98 21.86
N GLY A 244 -5.50 26.78 20.61
CA GLY A 244 -4.76 27.79 19.86
C GLY A 244 -5.62 28.95 19.35
N ALA A 245 -4.97 30.10 19.11
CA ALA A 245 -5.65 31.33 18.73
C ALA A 245 -6.04 31.36 17.23
N VAL A 246 -7.28 31.00 16.92
CA VAL A 246 -7.83 31.12 15.56
C VAL A 246 -8.32 32.54 15.30
N ARG A 247 -7.56 33.32 14.50
CA ARG A 247 -7.90 34.72 14.16
C ARG A 247 -8.89 34.85 13.00
N GLU A 248 -9.00 33.82 12.15
CA GLU A 248 -9.94 33.80 11.03
C GLU A 248 -11.38 33.62 11.53
N ASN A 249 -12.21 34.65 11.37
CA ASN A 249 -13.63 34.65 11.77
C ASN A 249 -14.60 34.53 10.58
N ASN A 250 -14.10 34.57 9.35
CA ASN A 250 -14.93 34.70 8.15
C ASN A 250 -15.83 33.46 7.90
N PHE A 251 -15.53 32.32 8.53
CA PHE A 251 -16.32 31.09 8.41
C PHE A 251 -16.41 30.33 9.75
N ARG A 252 -16.97 30.98 10.78
CA ARG A 252 -17.19 30.35 12.10
C ARG A 252 -17.97 29.04 12.04
N GLU A 253 -18.95 28.93 11.15
CA GLU A 253 -19.70 27.69 10.97
C GLU A 253 -18.80 26.55 10.49
N ALA A 254 -17.99 26.80 9.45
CA ALA A 254 -17.05 25.80 8.93
C ALA A 254 -16.10 25.29 10.02
N LEU A 255 -15.54 26.19 10.85
CA LEU A 255 -14.65 25.85 11.96
C LEU A 255 -15.29 24.95 13.04
N ASN A 256 -16.62 24.94 13.18
CA ASN A 256 -17.33 24.16 14.21
C ASN A 256 -18.11 22.97 13.64
N SER A 257 -18.06 22.78 12.32
CA SER A 257 -18.83 21.79 11.59
C SER A 257 -18.11 20.44 11.46
N GLY A 258 -18.86 19.41 11.04
CA GLY A 258 -18.38 18.05 10.84
C GLY A 258 -18.13 17.27 12.12
N TRP A 259 -17.91 15.97 11.99
CA TRP A 259 -17.87 15.08 13.14
C TRP A 259 -16.52 15.06 13.86
N LEU A 260 -15.40 15.22 13.16
CA LEU A 260 -14.07 15.03 13.73
C LEU A 260 -13.75 16.05 14.85
N ILE A 261 -14.14 17.32 14.67
CA ILE A 261 -13.96 18.38 15.68
C ILE A 261 -14.75 18.11 16.98
N ARG A 262 -15.74 17.21 16.95
CA ARG A 262 -16.52 16.82 18.13
C ARG A 262 -15.85 15.72 18.95
N GLU A 263 -14.81 15.07 18.42
CA GLU A 263 -14.10 13.98 19.09
C GLU A 263 -13.16 14.50 20.18
N LYS A 264 -13.62 14.48 21.44
CA LYS A 264 -12.87 15.00 22.59
C LYS A 264 -11.51 14.35 22.84
N LYS A 265 -11.28 13.15 22.30
CA LYS A 265 -9.96 12.49 22.38
C LYS A 265 -8.87 13.25 21.62
N LEU A 266 -9.24 14.01 20.59
CA LEU A 266 -8.30 14.80 19.79
C LEU A 266 -7.90 16.13 20.44
N TYR A 267 -8.47 16.46 21.61
CA TYR A 267 -8.09 17.64 22.42
C TYR A 267 -6.95 17.33 23.40
N ALA A 268 -6.48 16.08 23.45
CA ALA A 268 -5.29 15.74 24.23
C ALA A 268 -4.07 16.43 23.61
N ASP A 269 -3.18 16.95 24.46
CA ASP A 269 -1.92 17.53 24.03
C ASP A 269 -1.07 16.47 23.31
N GLY A 270 -0.83 16.73 22.03
CA GLY A 270 -0.04 15.89 21.14
C GLY A 270 1.41 16.32 21.00
N SER A 271 1.89 17.25 21.85
CA SER A 271 3.24 17.86 21.77
C SER A 271 3.57 18.45 20.39
N PRO A 272 2.73 19.34 19.82
CA PRO A 272 2.94 19.88 18.48
C PRO A 272 4.18 20.76 18.37
N GLU A 273 4.76 20.81 17.17
CA GLU A 273 5.87 21.73 16.87
C GLU A 273 5.44 23.20 17.04
N LYS A 274 6.28 24.01 17.71
CA LYS A 274 5.98 25.43 18.00
C LYS A 274 5.84 26.26 16.73
N ASP A 275 6.66 25.99 15.71
CA ASP A 275 6.60 26.69 14.43
C ASP A 275 5.29 26.41 13.68
N LEU A 276 4.74 25.21 13.84
CA LEU A 276 3.44 24.84 13.27
C LEU A 276 2.31 25.64 13.90
N ILE A 277 2.26 25.73 15.23
CA ILE A 277 1.28 26.53 15.96
C ILE A 277 1.41 28.00 15.55
N SER A 278 2.62 28.55 15.61
CA SER A 278 2.91 29.94 15.23
C SER A 278 2.49 30.25 13.80
N ALA A 279 2.73 29.33 12.86
CA ALA A 279 2.33 29.49 11.48
C ALA A 279 0.80 29.55 11.33
N LEU A 280 0.05 28.65 11.97
CA LEU A 280 -1.42 28.64 11.89
C LEU A 280 -2.07 29.86 12.56
N GLU A 281 -1.51 30.35 13.67
CA GLU A 281 -2.04 31.53 14.38
C GLU A 281 -1.79 32.86 13.65
N ASN A 282 -0.69 32.95 12.88
CA ASN A 282 -0.21 34.23 12.34
C ASN A 282 -0.25 34.36 10.82
N SER A 283 -0.17 33.28 10.06
CA SER A 283 -0.33 33.35 8.59
C SER A 283 -1.77 33.61 8.21
N ARG A 284 -2.03 34.20 7.04
CA ARG A 284 -3.39 34.32 6.47
C ARG A 284 -3.60 33.32 5.34
N GLU A 285 -4.86 33.07 5.01
CA GLU A 285 -5.24 32.33 3.81
C GLU A 285 -4.55 32.92 2.55
N GLY A 286 -3.97 32.05 1.71
CA GLY A 286 -3.25 32.43 0.50
C GLY A 286 -1.82 32.96 0.72
N GLU A 287 -1.38 33.19 1.96
CA GLU A 287 -0.01 33.61 2.25
C GLU A 287 0.92 32.40 2.40
N ARG A 288 2.08 32.45 1.73
CA ARG A 288 3.16 31.50 1.98
C ARG A 288 3.76 31.78 3.36
N VAL A 289 3.83 30.74 4.21
CA VAL A 289 4.50 30.85 5.50
C VAL A 289 5.98 31.15 5.31
N ARG A 290 6.47 32.13 6.08
CA ARG A 290 7.87 32.56 6.08
C ARG A 290 8.54 32.09 7.37
N ASN A 291 8.89 30.82 7.43
CA ASN A 291 9.76 30.24 8.46
C ASN A 291 10.77 29.30 7.80
N ASP A 292 11.82 28.96 8.54
CA ASP A 292 12.88 28.03 8.10
C ASP A 292 12.71 26.65 8.75
N CYS A 293 11.47 26.31 9.11
CA CYS A 293 11.18 25.08 9.86
C CYS A 293 11.36 23.86 8.94
N LYS A 294 12.40 23.06 9.21
CA LYS A 294 12.71 21.80 8.52
C LYS A 294 12.04 20.57 9.17
N GLY A 295 11.14 20.80 10.13
CA GLY A 295 10.50 19.79 10.97
C GLY A 295 9.71 18.74 10.19
N CYS A 296 9.64 17.53 10.74
CA CYS A 296 9.02 16.38 10.10
C CYS A 296 7.48 16.38 10.19
N GLY A 297 6.87 17.18 11.08
CA GLY A 297 5.41 17.28 11.21
C GLY A 297 4.71 17.79 9.95
N ALA A 298 5.43 18.50 9.06
CA ALA A 298 4.94 18.84 7.72
C ALA A 298 4.62 17.60 6.89
N MET A 299 5.52 16.60 6.95
CA MET A 299 5.52 15.40 6.12
C MET A 299 4.71 14.28 6.77
N ALA A 300 4.87 14.04 8.07
CA ALA A 300 4.27 12.92 8.79
C ALA A 300 2.74 12.82 8.64
N ARG A 301 2.08 13.96 8.37
CA ARG A 301 0.62 14.06 8.18
C ARG A 301 0.11 13.94 6.74
N MET A 302 0.94 13.57 5.77
CA MET A 302 0.62 13.65 4.34
C MET A 302 0.15 12.35 3.69
N ALA A 303 0.14 11.22 4.42
CA ALA A 303 -0.40 9.96 3.90
C ALA A 303 -1.81 10.09 3.28
N PRO A 304 -2.77 10.83 3.85
CA PRO A 304 -4.12 10.96 3.27
C PRO A 304 -4.15 11.59 1.88
N ALA A 305 -3.22 12.50 1.55
CA ALA A 305 -3.12 13.05 0.21
C ALA A 305 -2.78 11.94 -0.80
N GLY A 306 -1.84 11.06 -0.46
CA GLY A 306 -1.48 9.89 -1.27
C GLY A 306 -2.56 8.81 -1.32
N LEU A 307 -3.38 8.67 -0.26
CA LEU A 307 -4.49 7.72 -0.26
C LEU A 307 -5.68 8.18 -1.12
N PHE A 308 -5.74 9.48 -1.41
CA PHE A 308 -6.88 10.10 -2.09
C PHE A 308 -6.58 10.47 -3.54
N LEU A 309 -5.39 10.97 -3.85
CA LEU A 309 -5.01 11.57 -5.13
C LEU A 309 -4.05 10.67 -5.93
N GLU A 310 -4.00 10.89 -7.26
CA GLU A 310 -3.03 10.25 -8.15
C GLU A 310 -1.60 10.70 -7.83
N PRO A 311 -0.55 9.89 -8.09
CA PRO A 311 0.81 10.12 -7.56
C PRO A 311 1.40 11.53 -7.75
N ARG A 312 1.38 12.07 -8.97
CA ARG A 312 1.91 13.43 -9.23
C ARG A 312 1.07 14.53 -8.62
N THR A 313 -0.25 14.33 -8.57
CA THR A 313 -1.18 15.26 -7.92
C THR A 313 -1.03 15.20 -6.39
N ALA A 314 -0.78 14.01 -5.83
CA ALA A 314 -0.45 13.81 -4.43
C ALA A 314 0.86 14.50 -4.04
N TYR A 315 1.88 14.48 -4.91
CA TYR A 315 3.10 15.27 -4.73
C TYR A 315 2.79 16.77 -4.64
N ASP A 316 2.12 17.34 -5.65
CA ASP A 316 1.80 18.78 -5.71
C ASP A 316 1.00 19.23 -4.49
N TYR A 317 -0.10 18.55 -4.18
CA TYR A 317 -0.92 18.91 -3.04
C TYR A 317 -0.22 18.61 -1.71
N GLY A 318 0.59 17.56 -1.60
CA GLY A 318 1.43 17.32 -0.42
C GLY A 318 2.36 18.50 -0.12
N CYS A 319 3.06 19.00 -1.15
CA CYS A 319 3.89 20.20 -1.05
C CYS A 319 3.06 21.43 -0.64
N ARG A 320 1.92 21.66 -1.28
CA ARG A 320 1.06 22.83 -1.02
C ARG A 320 0.44 22.77 0.38
N PHE A 321 0.04 21.60 0.86
CA PHE A 321 -0.49 21.40 2.20
C PHE A 321 0.59 21.56 3.27
N ALA A 322 1.81 21.09 3.02
CA ALA A 322 2.94 21.33 3.92
C ALA A 322 3.28 22.82 4.04
N SER A 323 3.22 23.54 2.91
CA SER A 323 3.50 24.98 2.82
C SER A 323 2.56 25.86 3.65
N ILE A 324 1.44 25.31 4.13
CA ILE A 324 0.52 25.99 5.06
C ILE A 324 1.17 26.24 6.42
N THR A 325 2.17 25.44 6.82
CA THR A 325 2.84 25.61 8.12
C THR A 325 4.37 25.61 8.07
N HIS A 326 4.99 25.08 7.02
CA HIS A 326 6.45 25.00 6.88
C HIS A 326 6.92 25.72 5.61
N GLY A 327 7.88 26.63 5.75
CA GLY A 327 8.45 27.39 4.64
C GLY A 327 9.74 26.79 4.07
N HIS A 328 10.43 25.93 4.82
CA HIS A 328 11.69 25.33 4.39
C HIS A 328 11.45 24.35 3.22
N PRO A 329 12.18 24.48 2.09
CA PRO A 329 11.92 23.65 0.91
C PRO A 329 12.04 22.15 1.17
N THR A 330 13.06 21.70 1.91
CA THR A 330 13.19 20.27 2.27
C THR A 330 11.98 19.69 3.02
N ALA A 331 11.34 20.45 3.93
CA ALA A 331 10.12 19.97 4.59
C ALA A 331 8.97 19.80 3.60
N VAL A 332 8.85 20.74 2.65
CA VAL A 332 7.84 20.75 1.60
C VAL A 332 8.05 19.61 0.61
N THR A 333 9.26 19.43 0.10
CA THR A 333 9.57 18.38 -0.89
C THR A 333 9.50 16.98 -0.28
N SER A 334 9.88 16.82 0.99
CA SER A 334 9.70 15.54 1.71
C SER A 334 8.23 15.21 1.94
N ALA A 335 7.38 16.21 2.23
CA ALA A 335 5.93 16.04 2.33
C ALA A 335 5.30 15.57 1.00
N GLY A 336 5.66 16.21 -0.11
CA GLY A 336 5.23 15.78 -1.44
C GLY A 336 5.74 14.37 -1.79
N ALA A 337 7.01 14.09 -1.51
CA ALA A 337 7.62 12.78 -1.77
C ALA A 337 6.90 11.66 -1.00
N PHE A 338 6.57 11.87 0.27
CA PHE A 338 5.84 10.89 1.08
C PHE A 338 4.40 10.67 0.56
N ALA A 339 3.69 11.74 0.21
CA ALA A 339 2.35 11.62 -0.39
C ALA A 339 2.37 10.84 -1.71
N MET A 340 3.34 11.14 -2.59
CA MET A 340 3.52 10.42 -3.86
C MET A 340 3.88 8.95 -3.63
N LEU A 341 4.77 8.65 -2.67
CA LEU A 341 5.14 7.28 -2.33
C LEU A 341 3.92 6.46 -1.89
N ILE A 342 3.07 7.01 -1.03
CA ILE A 342 1.83 6.35 -0.58
C ILE A 342 0.88 6.10 -1.76
N ALA A 343 0.74 7.05 -2.69
CA ALA A 343 -0.10 6.88 -3.88
C ALA A 343 0.43 5.78 -4.82
N GLU A 344 1.75 5.72 -5.03
CA GLU A 344 2.38 4.67 -5.85
C GLU A 344 2.19 3.27 -5.23
N LEU A 345 2.35 3.17 -3.91
CA LEU A 345 2.14 1.92 -3.17
C LEU A 345 0.68 1.48 -3.15
N LEU A 346 -0.27 2.43 -3.05
CA LEU A 346 -1.70 2.16 -3.11
C LEU A 346 -2.13 1.69 -4.50
N SER A 347 -1.46 2.18 -5.55
CA SER A 347 -1.64 1.74 -6.94
C SER A 347 -1.12 0.31 -7.20
N GLY A 348 -0.52 -0.33 -6.20
CA GLY A 348 -0.06 -1.71 -6.25
C GLY A 348 1.41 -1.90 -6.61
N LYS A 349 2.18 -0.81 -6.85
CA LYS A 349 3.60 -0.93 -7.19
C LYS A 349 4.41 -1.53 -6.01
N PRO A 350 5.43 -2.36 -6.30
CA PRO A 350 6.45 -2.73 -5.33
C PRO A 350 7.17 -1.50 -4.77
N LEU A 351 7.69 -1.58 -3.54
CA LEU A 351 8.32 -0.45 -2.86
C LEU A 351 9.53 0.11 -3.63
N ASP A 352 10.41 -0.74 -4.15
CA ASP A 352 11.54 -0.29 -4.98
C ASP A 352 11.08 0.47 -6.23
N ASP A 353 10.10 -0.07 -6.96
CA ASP A 353 9.58 0.58 -8.17
C ASP A 353 8.88 1.91 -7.83
N ALA A 354 8.14 1.98 -6.71
CA ALA A 354 7.52 3.20 -6.22
C ALA A 354 8.56 4.26 -5.84
N LEU A 355 9.65 3.84 -5.18
CA LEU A 355 10.75 4.72 -4.80
C LEU A 355 11.48 5.26 -6.04
N ASP A 356 11.69 4.43 -7.07
CA ASP A 356 12.26 4.86 -8.34
C ASP A 356 11.43 5.97 -9.00
N GLN A 357 10.10 5.87 -8.99
CA GLN A 357 9.23 6.92 -9.53
C GLN A 357 9.31 8.22 -8.74
N VAL A 358 9.37 8.14 -7.41
CA VAL A 358 9.52 9.32 -6.55
C VAL A 358 10.88 9.98 -6.80
N MET A 359 11.97 9.23 -6.77
CA MET A 359 13.32 9.78 -6.96
C MET A 359 13.53 10.37 -8.35
N ALA A 360 12.94 9.76 -9.39
CA ALA A 360 12.92 10.33 -10.73
C ALA A 360 12.13 11.65 -10.78
N HIS A 361 10.99 11.72 -10.09
CA HIS A 361 10.22 12.97 -10.03
C HIS A 361 10.95 14.09 -9.29
N LEU A 362 11.65 13.76 -8.19
CA LEU A 362 12.44 14.73 -7.41
C LEU A 362 13.65 15.28 -8.16
N GLU A 363 14.20 14.54 -9.12
CA GLU A 363 15.32 15.01 -9.96
C GLU A 363 14.95 16.27 -10.78
N ASP A 364 13.67 16.38 -11.16
CA ASP A 364 13.13 17.52 -11.88
C ASP A 364 12.75 18.70 -10.96
N GLN A 365 12.87 18.56 -9.63
CA GLN A 365 12.45 19.58 -8.66
C GLN A 365 13.66 20.35 -8.11
N PRO A 366 13.77 21.68 -8.36
CA PRO A 366 14.95 22.48 -8.00
C PRO A 366 15.34 22.39 -6.52
N ASP A 367 14.36 22.32 -5.63
CA ASP A 367 14.56 22.38 -4.18
C ASP A 367 14.60 20.99 -3.51
N ALA A 368 14.53 19.90 -4.26
CA ALA A 368 14.38 18.55 -3.71
C ALA A 368 15.70 17.78 -3.51
N ARG A 369 16.86 18.42 -3.68
CA ARG A 369 18.17 17.75 -3.63
C ARG A 369 18.37 16.99 -2.32
N GLU A 370 18.05 17.60 -1.18
CA GLU A 370 18.23 16.96 0.14
C GLU A 370 17.28 15.77 0.32
N THR A 371 15.99 15.95 0.01
CA THR A 371 15.00 14.85 0.05
C THR A 371 15.43 13.67 -0.82
N ARG A 372 15.88 13.92 -2.06
CA ARG A 372 16.36 12.86 -2.96
C ARG A 372 17.60 12.16 -2.40
N ALA A 373 18.56 12.91 -1.87
CA ALA A 373 19.77 12.34 -1.27
C ALA A 373 19.44 11.47 -0.03
N ALA A 374 18.49 11.89 0.80
CA ALA A 374 18.05 11.12 1.96
C ALA A 374 17.38 9.79 1.55
N LEU A 375 16.53 9.81 0.51
CA LEU A 375 15.92 8.59 -0.05
C LEU A 375 16.95 7.65 -0.68
N GLU A 376 17.95 8.18 -1.38
CA GLU A 376 19.05 7.37 -1.94
C GLU A 376 19.88 6.72 -0.82
N LYS A 377 20.14 7.45 0.26
CA LYS A 377 20.79 6.91 1.47
C LYS A 377 19.95 5.79 2.09
N ALA A 378 18.64 5.96 2.21
CA ALA A 378 17.73 4.91 2.71
C ALA A 378 17.78 3.62 1.89
N ARG A 379 18.01 3.73 0.58
CA ARG A 379 18.12 2.58 -0.33
C ARG A 379 19.46 1.85 -0.23
N THR A 380 20.54 2.60 -0.11
CA THR A 380 21.91 2.09 -0.24
C THR A 380 22.52 1.66 1.09
N THR A 381 22.05 2.21 2.21
CA THR A 381 22.59 1.85 3.51
C THR A 381 22.13 0.47 3.99
N GLU A 382 23.00 -0.18 4.76
CA GLU A 382 22.72 -1.44 5.46
C GLU A 382 22.64 -1.23 6.98
N ASN A 383 23.01 -0.05 7.48
CA ASN A 383 23.24 0.17 8.90
C ASN A 383 22.31 1.26 9.46
N MET A 384 21.50 0.87 10.46
CA MET A 384 20.58 1.78 11.14
C MET A 384 21.30 2.91 11.89
N SER A 385 22.54 2.70 12.36
CA SER A 385 23.27 3.72 13.12
C SER A 385 23.59 4.97 12.30
N GLU A 386 23.47 4.89 10.97
CA GLU A 386 23.61 6.06 10.09
C GLU A 386 22.42 7.03 10.17
N PHE A 387 21.37 6.69 10.93
CA PHE A 387 20.17 7.49 11.15
C PHE A 387 19.99 7.93 12.61
N GLU A 388 21.05 7.90 13.42
CA GLU A 388 20.98 8.43 14.78
C GLU A 388 20.68 9.95 14.75
N GLU A 389 19.73 10.40 15.59
CA GLU A 389 19.34 11.82 15.77
C GLU A 389 18.60 12.50 14.59
N CYS A 390 17.92 11.75 13.71
CA CYS A 390 17.12 12.32 12.64
C CYS A 390 15.96 13.19 13.17
N GLN A 391 15.94 14.48 12.82
CA GLN A 391 14.88 15.43 13.23
C GLN A 391 14.21 16.12 12.05
N SER A 392 14.91 16.21 10.92
CA SER A 392 14.38 16.90 9.73
C SER A 392 13.48 15.99 8.88
N ALA A 393 12.59 16.58 8.10
CA ALA A 393 11.59 15.85 7.34
C ALA A 393 12.17 14.82 6.35
N ASP A 394 13.26 15.15 5.65
CA ASP A 394 13.98 14.26 4.73
C ASP A 394 14.63 13.08 5.46
N GLU A 395 15.24 13.32 6.61
CA GLU A 395 15.86 12.28 7.42
C GLU A 395 14.83 11.31 8.00
N VAL A 396 13.74 11.82 8.56
CA VAL A 396 12.64 10.99 9.10
C VAL A 396 11.96 10.18 7.99
N LEU A 397 11.78 10.78 6.80
CA LEU A 397 11.28 10.05 5.63
C LEU A 397 12.24 8.91 5.24
N ALA A 398 13.56 9.19 5.21
CA ALA A 398 14.58 8.19 4.90
C ALA A 398 14.57 7.03 5.90
N VAL A 399 14.43 7.29 7.20
CA VAL A 399 14.28 6.25 8.23
C VAL A 399 13.08 5.35 7.95
N GLY A 400 11.92 5.95 7.68
CA GLY A 400 10.69 5.20 7.40
C GLY A 400 10.82 4.31 6.17
N VAL A 401 11.42 4.83 5.09
CA VAL A 401 11.70 4.10 3.86
C VAL A 401 12.72 2.98 4.08
N PHE A 402 13.82 3.24 4.79
CA PHE A 402 14.84 2.24 5.14
C PHE A 402 14.20 1.06 5.89
N CYS A 403 13.43 1.35 6.94
CA CYS A 403 12.76 0.33 7.73
C CYS A 403 11.78 -0.49 6.88
N ALA A 404 11.05 0.15 5.97
CA ALA A 404 10.16 -0.51 5.05
C ALA A 404 10.91 -1.38 4.02
N LEU A 405 12.05 -0.94 3.49
CA LEU A 405 12.87 -1.74 2.58
C LEU A 405 13.40 -3.00 3.26
N LYS A 406 13.95 -2.88 4.48
CA LYS A 406 14.51 -4.03 5.22
C LYS A 406 13.44 -4.98 5.75
N HIS A 407 12.25 -4.48 6.10
CA HIS A 407 11.22 -5.24 6.83
C HIS A 407 9.81 -5.13 6.24
N SER A 408 9.71 -4.98 4.92
CA SER A 408 8.44 -4.78 4.18
C SER A 408 7.35 -5.78 4.52
N TRP A 409 7.66 -7.04 4.85
CA TRP A 409 6.69 -8.09 5.20
C TRP A 409 6.63 -8.42 6.69
N ASN A 410 7.31 -7.64 7.54
CA ASN A 410 7.31 -7.80 8.98
C ASN A 410 6.97 -6.46 9.65
N PHE A 411 5.67 -6.18 9.73
CA PHE A 411 5.13 -4.96 10.32
C PHE A 411 5.74 -4.67 11.70
N THR A 412 5.71 -5.65 12.60
CA THR A 412 6.23 -5.51 13.97
C THR A 412 7.68 -5.05 13.99
N LYS A 413 8.56 -5.72 13.23
CA LYS A 413 9.99 -5.41 13.23
C LYS A 413 10.29 -4.06 12.58
N GLY A 414 9.68 -3.78 11.43
CA GLY A 414 9.92 -2.53 10.70
C GLY A 414 9.44 -1.30 11.47
N VAL A 415 8.26 -1.37 12.09
CA VAL A 415 7.70 -0.24 12.83
C VAL A 415 8.40 -0.02 14.17
N LEU A 416 8.75 -1.09 14.91
CA LEU A 416 9.49 -0.91 16.18
C LEU A 416 10.88 -0.31 15.95
N LEU A 417 11.56 -0.68 14.86
CA LEU A 417 12.87 -0.13 14.53
C LEU A 417 12.79 1.39 14.27
N ALA A 418 11.77 1.83 13.53
CA ALA A 418 11.56 3.25 13.27
C ALA A 418 11.08 4.01 14.50
N ALA A 419 10.14 3.43 15.25
CA ALA A 419 9.57 4.03 16.46
C ALA A 419 10.61 4.24 17.57
N TYR A 420 11.67 3.43 17.59
CA TYR A 420 12.82 3.65 18.48
C TYR A 420 13.50 5.02 18.26
N LEU A 421 13.46 5.55 17.03
CA LEU A 421 13.98 6.88 16.71
C LEU A 421 12.96 8.01 16.90
N GLY A 422 11.70 7.69 17.23
CA GLY A 422 10.65 8.66 17.56
C GLY A 422 9.31 8.39 16.88
N GLY A 423 8.27 9.06 17.38
CA GLY A 423 6.88 8.93 16.92
C GLY A 423 6.72 9.17 15.42
N SER A 424 7.28 10.25 14.88
CA SER A 424 7.17 10.58 13.46
C SER A 424 7.80 9.53 12.55
N ALA A 425 8.97 8.99 12.91
CA ALA A 425 9.61 7.90 12.19
C ALA A 425 8.76 6.61 12.24
N GLY A 426 8.23 6.28 13.42
CA GLY A 426 7.27 5.20 13.61
C GLY A 426 6.03 5.37 12.72
N SER A 427 5.47 6.58 12.67
CA SER A 427 4.29 6.92 11.86
C SER A 427 4.51 6.72 10.36
N VAL A 428 5.65 7.19 9.84
CA VAL A 428 6.01 7.06 8.43
C VAL A 428 6.24 5.60 8.07
N ALA A 429 7.05 4.86 8.85
CA ALA A 429 7.27 3.44 8.63
C ALA A 429 5.97 2.63 8.72
N GLY A 430 5.14 2.93 9.73
CA GLY A 430 3.84 2.30 9.92
C GLY A 430 2.88 2.55 8.76
N SER A 431 2.88 3.76 8.21
CA SER A 431 2.06 4.13 7.05
C SER A 431 2.51 3.40 5.78
N ILE A 432 3.83 3.33 5.52
CA ILE A 432 4.40 2.64 4.35
C ILE A 432 4.18 1.13 4.45
N ILE A 433 4.59 0.51 5.55
CA ILE A 433 4.45 -0.94 5.74
C ILE A 433 2.98 -1.33 5.84
N GLY A 434 2.15 -0.46 6.40
CA GLY A 434 0.70 -0.60 6.49
C GLY A 434 0.00 -0.55 5.14
N VAL A 435 0.33 0.39 4.24
CA VAL A 435 -0.24 0.40 2.88
C VAL A 435 0.24 -0.81 2.05
N ILE A 436 1.43 -1.34 2.36
CA ILE A 436 1.95 -2.55 1.74
C ILE A 436 1.17 -3.79 2.19
N ASN A 437 0.99 -3.99 3.49
CA ASN A 437 0.47 -5.27 3.99
C ASN A 437 -0.99 -5.25 4.43
N GLY A 438 -1.59 -4.08 4.52
CA GLY A 438 -2.97 -3.88 4.92
C GLY A 438 -3.15 -3.92 6.44
N ARG A 439 -4.40 -3.81 6.88
CA ARG A 439 -4.73 -3.83 8.31
C ARG A 439 -4.40 -5.17 8.94
N SER A 440 -4.60 -6.27 8.22
CA SER A 440 -4.43 -7.63 8.75
C SER A 440 -3.02 -7.94 9.24
N SER A 441 -1.99 -7.24 8.75
CA SER A 441 -0.60 -7.44 9.19
C SER A 441 -0.26 -6.80 10.53
N ILE A 442 -1.09 -5.86 11.00
CA ILE A 442 -0.81 -5.12 12.23
C ILE A 442 -1.30 -5.92 13.43
N PRO A 443 -0.45 -6.17 14.46
CA PRO A 443 -0.84 -6.93 15.64
C PRO A 443 -2.15 -6.45 16.26
N ALA A 444 -3.12 -7.35 16.42
CA ALA A 444 -4.43 -7.01 16.99
C ALA A 444 -4.33 -6.32 18.37
N PRO A 445 -3.42 -6.73 19.30
CA PRO A 445 -3.23 -6.04 20.57
C PRO A 445 -2.84 -4.56 20.41
N TRP A 446 -2.03 -4.23 19.40
CA TRP A 446 -1.58 -2.84 19.18
C TRP A 446 -2.73 -1.93 18.75
N ILE A 447 -3.61 -2.40 17.85
CA ILE A 447 -4.82 -1.63 17.50
C ILE A 447 -5.77 -1.55 18.69
N SER A 448 -5.96 -2.62 19.47
CA SER A 448 -6.87 -2.56 20.60
C SER A 448 -6.42 -1.56 21.66
N SER A 449 -5.10 -1.36 21.81
CA SER A 449 -4.51 -0.38 22.73
C SER A 449 -4.63 1.07 22.24
N LEU A 450 -4.81 1.31 20.94
CA LEU A 450 -5.06 2.65 20.40
C LEU A 450 -6.44 3.18 20.86
N ARG A 451 -6.41 4.28 21.62
CA ARG A 451 -7.60 4.95 22.17
C ARG A 451 -8.48 5.51 21.06
N GLU A 452 -7.87 5.99 19.98
CA GLU A 452 -8.49 6.64 18.82
C GLU A 452 -8.77 5.66 17.67
N ARG A 453 -8.53 4.35 17.84
CA ARG A 453 -8.68 3.34 16.77
C ARG A 453 -9.99 3.42 15.98
N ARG A 454 -11.10 3.79 16.65
CA ARG A 454 -12.42 3.96 16.01
C ARG A 454 -12.46 5.19 15.11
N ILE A 455 -11.84 6.29 15.53
CA ILE A 455 -11.72 7.53 14.75
C ILE A 455 -10.86 7.25 13.51
N VAL A 456 -9.69 6.64 13.70
CA VAL A 456 -8.75 6.30 12.61
C VAL A 456 -9.41 5.35 11.60
N SER A 457 -10.09 4.30 12.08
CA SER A 457 -10.79 3.34 11.21
C SER A 457 -11.94 3.98 10.44
N ARG A 458 -12.71 4.88 11.08
CA ARG A 458 -13.81 5.58 10.41
C ARG A 458 -13.30 6.51 9.31
N ILE A 459 -12.25 7.30 9.59
CA ILE A 459 -11.59 8.13 8.57
C ILE A 459 -11.04 7.28 7.42
N ALA A 460 -10.42 6.13 7.71
CA ALA A 460 -9.92 5.21 6.68
C ALA A 460 -11.05 4.68 5.79
N ASP A 461 -12.19 4.31 6.38
CA ASP A 461 -13.36 3.85 5.64
C ASP A 461 -13.95 4.96 4.77
N ASP A 462 -13.99 6.19 5.29
CA ASP A 462 -14.50 7.35 4.57
C ASP A 462 -13.55 7.79 3.42
N LEU A 463 -12.23 7.71 3.60
CA LEU A 463 -11.25 7.89 2.50
C LEU A 463 -11.38 6.85 1.40
N TRP A 464 -11.66 5.60 1.76
CA TRP A 464 -11.90 4.55 0.78
C TRP A 464 -13.17 4.83 -0.03
N LYS A 465 -14.28 5.16 0.65
CA LYS A 465 -15.55 5.54 0.02
C LYS A 465 -15.45 6.81 -0.83
N ARG A 466 -14.60 7.75 -0.42
CA ARG A 466 -14.43 9.12 -0.96
C ARG A 466 -15.63 10.05 -0.76
N PHE A 467 -16.84 9.58 -1.06
CA PHE A 467 -18.12 10.26 -0.85
C PHE A 467 -19.27 9.24 -0.88
N GLU A 468 -20.46 9.64 -0.44
CA GLU A 468 -21.69 8.86 -0.59
C GLU A 468 -22.74 9.70 -1.32
N TYR A 469 -23.19 9.25 -2.49
CA TYR A 469 -24.24 9.91 -3.28
C TYR A 469 -25.63 9.33 -2.95
N GLY A 470 -26.61 10.22 -2.89
CA GLY A 470 -28.03 9.89 -2.90
C GLY A 470 -28.57 9.62 -4.32
N PRO A 471 -29.85 9.24 -4.44
CA PRO A 471 -30.47 8.87 -5.72
C PRO A 471 -30.44 9.97 -6.80
N GLU A 472 -30.32 11.23 -6.39
CA GLU A 472 -30.33 12.40 -7.28
C GLU A 472 -28.93 12.88 -7.70
N GLY A 473 -27.87 12.16 -7.31
CA GLY A 473 -26.49 12.50 -7.69
C GLY A 473 -25.82 13.56 -6.80
N HIS A 474 -26.47 13.95 -5.71
CA HIS A 474 -25.93 14.82 -4.66
C HIS A 474 -25.37 14.00 -3.49
N VAL A 475 -24.42 14.55 -2.73
CA VAL A 475 -23.94 13.91 -1.50
C VAL A 475 -25.09 13.74 -0.51
N THR A 476 -25.10 12.64 0.24
CA THR A 476 -26.15 12.39 1.23
C THR A 476 -26.09 13.40 2.38
N ASP A 477 -27.22 13.66 3.03
CA ASP A 477 -27.26 14.51 4.23
C ASP A 477 -26.34 13.98 5.33
N GLU A 478 -26.23 12.65 5.48
CA GLU A 478 -25.30 12.03 6.43
C GLU A 478 -23.84 12.33 6.07
N TRP A 479 -23.49 12.28 4.78
CA TRP A 479 -22.15 12.63 4.33
C TRP A 479 -21.86 14.12 4.53
N TRP A 480 -22.81 15.00 4.17
CA TRP A 480 -22.69 16.43 4.40
C TRP A 480 -22.53 16.79 5.87
N GLU A 481 -23.27 16.13 6.78
CA GLU A 481 -23.12 16.35 8.22
C GLU A 481 -21.72 15.95 8.72
N LYS A 482 -21.12 14.92 8.11
CA LYS A 482 -19.77 14.46 8.44
C LYS A 482 -18.69 15.38 7.86
N TYR A 483 -18.78 15.70 6.57
CA TYR A 483 -17.77 16.38 5.77
C TYR A 483 -18.35 17.55 4.98
N PRO A 484 -18.89 18.59 5.62
CA PRO A 484 -19.55 19.66 4.91
C PRO A 484 -18.54 20.45 4.05
N GLY A 485 -18.91 20.64 2.78
CA GLY A 485 -18.13 21.33 1.75
C GLY A 485 -18.52 22.80 1.61
N PHE A 486 -18.27 23.59 2.67
CA PHE A 486 -18.57 25.04 2.72
C PHE A 486 -17.82 25.87 1.67
#